data_AF-A0A7W8ZAW6-F1
#
_entry.id   AF-A0A7W8ZAW6-F1
#
_cell.length_a   1.000
_cell.length_b   1.000
_cell.length_c   1.000
_cell.angle_alpha   90.00
_cell.angle_beta   90.00
_cell.angle_gamma   90.00
#
_symmetry.space_group_name_H-M   'P 1'
#
loop_
_entity.id
_entity.type
_entity.pdbx_description
1 polymer ?
#
loop_
_entity_poly.entity_id
_entity_poly.type
_entity_poly.pdbx_seq_one_letter_code
_entity_poly.pdbx_strand_id
1 'polypeptide(L)'
;MDQQSFIALLNEDLESEYRSIVQYTQHTATISGPEYQSLVEELKVHLHQELDHATTLAGQIAFLGGVPAVSVPEVPSVPDGAAALRLDLELEETQLDRYRERVA
;
A
#
# COMPACT_ATOMS: atom_id res chain seq x y z
N MET A 1 7.62 -15.30 -17.05
CA MET A 1 6.35 -14.54 -17.10
C MET A 1 6.33 -13.75 -18.40
N ASP A 2 5.21 -13.67 -19.12
CA ASP A 2 5.10 -12.79 -20.29
C ASP A 2 4.79 -11.33 -19.89
N GLN A 3 4.95 -10.38 -20.83
CA GLN A 3 4.79 -8.96 -20.55
C GLN A 3 3.38 -8.60 -20.05
N GLN A 4 2.35 -9.24 -20.59
CA GLN A 4 0.97 -8.93 -20.21
C GLN A 4 0.68 -9.38 -18.78
N SER A 5 1.19 -10.57 -18.41
CA SER A 5 1.12 -11.10 -17.06
C SER A 5 1.91 -10.22 -16.08
N PHE A 6 3.08 -9.72 -16.49
CA PHE A 6 3.86 -8.80 -15.66
C PHE A 6 3.14 -7.47 -15.44
N ILE A 7 2.54 -6.89 -16.48
CA ILE A 7 1.71 -5.68 -16.38
C ILE A 7 0.52 -5.91 -15.44
N ALA A 8 -0.15 -7.06 -15.52
CA ALA A 8 -1.28 -7.39 -14.64
C ALA A 8 -0.84 -7.42 -13.17
N LEU A 9 0.29 -8.06 -12.87
CA LEU A 9 0.83 -8.11 -11.52
C LEU A 9 1.25 -6.72 -11.01
N LEU A 10 1.91 -5.89 -11.83
CA LEU A 10 2.22 -4.50 -11.44
C LEU A 10 0.96 -3.69 -11.12
N ASN A 11 -0.13 -3.92 -11.85
CA ASN A 11 -1.40 -3.26 -11.56
C ASN A 11 -1.98 -3.72 -10.22
N GLU A 12 -1.91 -5.00 -9.88
CA GLU A 12 -2.34 -5.47 -8.56
C GLU A 12 -1.49 -4.86 -7.42
N ASP A 13 -0.19 -4.62 -7.63
CA ASP A 13 0.62 -3.90 -6.63
C ASP A 13 0.21 -2.43 -6.53
N LEU A 14 -0.04 -1.77 -7.67
CA LEU A 14 -0.51 -0.39 -7.70
C LEU A 14 -1.83 -0.24 -6.93
N GLU A 15 -2.77 -1.16 -7.11
CA GLU A 15 -4.01 -1.21 -6.34
C GLU A 15 -3.75 -1.38 -4.84
N SER A 16 -2.76 -2.21 -4.47
CA SER A 16 -2.34 -2.35 -3.07
C SER A 16 -1.75 -1.07 -2.50
N GLU A 17 -0.93 -0.31 -3.24
CA GLU A 17 -0.39 0.97 -2.76
C GLU A 17 -1.49 2.01 -2.55
N TYR A 18 -2.51 2.03 -3.42
CA TYR A 18 -3.68 2.86 -3.18
C TYR A 18 -4.45 2.44 -1.91
N ARG A 19 -4.55 1.13 -1.63
CA ARG A 19 -5.12 0.65 -0.37
C ARG A 19 -4.31 1.17 0.82
N SER A 20 -2.98 1.08 0.79
CA SER A 20 -2.10 1.56 1.86
C SER A 20 -2.29 3.06 2.11
N ILE A 21 -2.36 3.87 1.05
CA ILE A 21 -2.62 5.31 1.16
C ILE A 21 -3.93 5.60 1.90
N VAL A 22 -5.02 4.93 1.52
CA VAL A 22 -6.34 5.14 2.17
C VAL A 22 -6.34 4.61 3.61
N GLN A 23 -5.75 3.43 3.84
CA GLN A 23 -5.67 2.80 5.16
C GLN A 23 -4.86 3.65 6.14
N TYR A 24 -3.66 4.07 5.78
CA TYR A 24 -2.80 4.92 6.61
C TYR A 24 -3.41 6.31 6.86
N THR A 25 -4.09 6.87 5.86
CA THR A 25 -4.83 8.14 6.05
C THR A 25 -5.90 8.00 7.14
N GLN A 26 -6.66 6.91 7.13
CA GLN A 26 -7.67 6.67 8.16
C GLN A 26 -7.02 6.39 9.52
N HIS A 27 -6.06 5.47 9.58
CA HIS A 27 -5.45 5.02 10.83
C HIS A 27 -4.67 6.14 11.53
N THR A 28 -3.92 6.98 10.80
CA THR A 28 -3.22 8.13 11.38
C THR A 28 -4.18 9.18 11.96
N ALA A 29 -5.45 9.20 11.52
CA ALA A 29 -6.48 10.08 12.06
C ALA A 29 -7.27 9.47 13.23
N THR A 30 -7.40 8.14 13.29
CA THR A 30 -8.23 7.45 14.30
C THR A 30 -7.44 6.84 15.45
N ILE A 31 -6.18 6.45 15.23
CA ILE A 31 -5.28 5.98 16.30
C ILE A 31 -4.98 7.16 17.22
N SER A 32 -5.23 6.99 18.51
CA SER A 32 -5.06 8.02 19.52
C SER A 32 -4.50 7.43 20.81
N GLY A 33 -3.76 8.25 21.55
CA GLY A 33 -3.05 7.85 22.77
C GLY A 33 -1.57 8.25 22.71
N PRO A 34 -0.98 8.76 23.81
CA PRO A 34 0.42 9.17 23.83
C PRO A 34 1.40 8.04 23.48
N GLU A 35 1.03 6.78 23.74
CA GLU A 35 1.81 5.59 23.41
C GLU A 35 1.95 5.35 21.91
N TYR A 36 1.06 5.88 21.08
CA TYR A 36 1.09 5.71 19.62
C TYR A 36 1.73 6.87 18.87
N GLN A 37 2.11 7.95 19.56
CA GLN A 37 2.51 9.19 18.90
C GLN A 37 3.67 8.98 17.91
N SER A 38 4.73 8.27 18.31
CA SER A 38 5.86 7.99 17.41
C SER A 38 5.48 7.08 16.24
N LEU A 39 4.57 6.13 16.45
CA LEU A 39 4.10 5.21 15.41
C LEU A 39 3.26 5.95 14.37
N VAL A 40 2.38 6.85 14.80
CA VAL A 40 1.57 7.68 13.90
C VAL A 40 2.45 8.61 13.06
N GLU A 41 3.52 9.18 13.63
CA GLU A 41 4.46 9.98 12.85
C GLU A 41 5.23 9.15 11.81
N GLU A 42 5.62 7.92 12.13
CA GLU A 42 6.24 7.01 11.15
C GLU A 42 5.27 6.59 10.04
N LEU A 43 4.01 6.27 10.38
CA LEU A 43 2.97 5.96 9.38
C LEU A 43 2.74 7.11 8.40
N LYS A 44 2.86 8.37 8.85
CA LYS A 44 2.78 9.53 7.93
C LYS A 44 3.97 9.59 6.98
N VAL A 45 5.15 9.14 7.40
CA VAL A 45 6.31 9.00 6.50
C VAL A 45 6.02 7.94 5.45
N HIS A 46 5.57 6.76 5.87
CA HIS A 46 5.19 5.68 4.95
C HIS A 46 4.08 6.09 3.98
N LEU A 47 3.07 6.83 4.42
CA LEU A 47 2.03 7.37 3.55
C LEU A 47 2.58 8.16 2.34
N HIS A 48 3.65 8.94 2.53
CA HIS A 48 4.31 9.64 1.41
C HIS A 48 5.11 8.67 0.52
N GLN A 49 5.75 7.66 1.13
CA GLN A 49 6.46 6.62 0.39
C GLN A 49 5.51 5.81 -0.49
N GLU A 50 4.32 5.45 0.00
CA GLU A 50 3.34 4.71 -0.82
C GLU A 50 2.84 5.52 -2.02
N LEU A 51 2.76 6.85 -1.90
CA LEU A 51 2.47 7.72 -3.04
C LEU A 51 3.62 7.69 -4.06
N ASP A 52 4.87 7.70 -3.61
CA ASP A 52 6.05 7.59 -4.48
C ASP A 52 6.11 6.21 -5.16
N HIS A 53 5.79 5.13 -4.43
CA HIS A 53 5.68 3.76 -4.96
C HIS A 53 4.58 3.67 -6.02
N ALA A 54 3.36 4.13 -5.72
CA ALA A 54 2.24 4.14 -6.66
C ALA A 54 2.57 4.94 -7.93
N THR A 55 3.22 6.10 -7.79
CA THR A 55 3.65 6.92 -8.93
C THR A 55 4.66 6.18 -9.80
N THR A 56 5.61 5.48 -9.17
CA THR A 56 6.62 4.69 -9.86
C THR A 56 6.00 3.51 -10.62
N LEU A 57 5.12 2.74 -9.96
CA LEU A 57 4.41 1.61 -10.57
C LEU A 57 3.55 2.05 -11.76
N ALA A 58 2.76 3.12 -11.59
CA ALA A 58 1.95 3.67 -12.66
C ALA A 58 2.80 4.09 -13.88
N GLY A 59 3.96 4.73 -13.65
CA GLY A 59 4.91 5.08 -14.69
C GLY A 59 5.46 3.86 -15.43
N GLN A 60 5.83 2.80 -14.70
CA GLN A 60 6.33 1.55 -15.27
C GLN A 60 5.26 0.82 -16.09
N ILE A 61 4.03 0.72 -15.59
CA ILE A 61 2.90 0.12 -16.29
C ILE A 61 2.64 0.83 -17.62
N ALA A 62 2.58 2.17 -17.59
CA ALA A 62 2.39 2.98 -18.79
C ALA A 62 3.54 2.82 -19.79
N PHE A 63 4.78 2.81 -19.32
CA PHE A 63 5.97 2.60 -20.15
C PHE A 63 5.94 1.24 -20.87
N LEU A 64 5.43 0.20 -20.22
CA LEU A 64 5.26 -1.14 -20.80
C LEU A 64 4.03 -1.26 -21.73
N GLY A 65 3.30 -0.17 -21.97
CA GLY A 65 2.11 -0.15 -22.82
C GLY A 65 0.82 -0.61 -22.14
N GLY A 66 0.83 -0.77 -20.82
CA GLY A 66 -0.37 -1.03 -20.02
C GLY A 66 -1.13 0.26 -19.66
N VAL A 67 -2.33 0.10 -19.13
CA VAL A 67 -3.11 1.20 -18.51
C VAL A 67 -3.00 1.02 -17.00
N PRO A 68 -2.45 2.01 -16.25
CA PRO A 68 -2.40 1.94 -14.80
C PRO A 68 -3.80 1.84 -14.19
N ALA A 69 -3.95 0.90 -13.26
CA ALA A 69 -5.16 0.70 -12.50
C ALA A 69 -5.48 1.95 -11.67
N VAL A 70 -6.75 2.08 -11.32
CA VAL A 70 -7.29 3.17 -10.47
C VAL A 70 -8.17 2.63 -9.35
N SER A 71 -8.29 1.30 -9.24
CA SER A 71 -9.12 0.65 -8.24
C SER A 71 -8.45 0.76 -6.88
N VAL A 72 -9.26 0.91 -5.84
CA VAL A 72 -8.81 0.81 -4.45
C VAL A 72 -9.48 -0.44 -3.88
N PRO A 73 -8.71 -1.47 -3.50
CA PRO A 73 -9.23 -2.64 -2.78
C PRO A 73 -9.92 -2.26 -1.47
N GLU A 74 -10.68 -3.19 -0.89
CA GLU A 74 -11.37 -2.96 0.38
C GLU A 74 -10.38 -2.56 1.48
N VAL A 75 -10.74 -1.51 2.23
CA VAL A 75 -9.95 -1.01 3.36
C VAL A 75 -10.68 -1.40 4.66
N PRO A 76 -10.11 -2.29 5.49
CA PRO A 76 -10.71 -2.65 6.76
C PRO A 76 -10.72 -1.43 7.70
N SER A 77 -11.75 -1.36 8.56
CA SER A 77 -11.89 -0.26 9.53
C SER A 77 -12.19 -0.85 10.90
N VAL A 78 -11.33 -0.56 11.87
CA VAL A 78 -11.47 -1.03 13.26
C VAL A 78 -11.31 0.15 14.24
N PRO A 79 -12.01 0.14 15.39
CA PRO A 79 -11.95 1.24 16.36
C PRO A 79 -10.75 1.15 17.31
N ASP A 80 -10.08 0.00 17.40
CA ASP A 80 -8.95 -0.22 18.30
C ASP A 80 -7.61 0.09 17.61
N GLY A 81 -6.78 0.93 18.23
CA GLY A 81 -5.53 1.38 17.62
C GLY A 81 -4.49 0.27 17.44
N ALA A 82 -4.41 -0.68 18.38
CA ALA A 82 -3.52 -1.82 18.24
C ALA A 82 -3.99 -2.79 17.14
N ALA A 83 -5.30 -2.97 16.96
CA ALA A 83 -5.86 -3.72 15.84
C ALA A 83 -5.59 -3.03 14.50
N ALA A 84 -5.73 -1.69 14.43
CA ALA A 84 -5.41 -0.91 13.23
C ALA A 84 -3.94 -1.10 12.81
N LEU A 85 -3.00 -0.98 13.75
CA LEU A 85 -1.58 -1.19 13.48
C LEU A 85 -1.24 -2.62 13.03
N ARG A 86 -1.97 -3.63 13.49
CA ARG A 86 -1.80 -5.01 13.00
C ARG A 86 -2.27 -5.17 11.56
N LEU A 87 -3.34 -4.47 11.17
CA LEU A 87 -3.81 -4.45 9.79
C LEU A 87 -2.83 -3.73 8.86
N ASP A 88 -2.12 -2.70 9.36
CA ASP A 88 -1.03 -2.05 8.63
C ASP A 88 0.14 -3.01 8.43
N LEU A 89 0.57 -3.70 9.47
CA LEU A 89 1.64 -4.70 9.38
C LEU A 89 1.29 -5.85 8.42
N GLU A 90 0.08 -6.40 8.48
CA GLU A 90 -0.37 -7.48 7.58
C GLU A 90 -0.37 -7.04 6.11
N LEU A 91 -0.75 -5.79 5.85
CA LEU A 91 -0.71 -5.20 4.52
C LEU A 91 0.73 -5.13 4.00
N GLU A 92 1.65 -4.59 4.79
CA GLU A 92 3.07 -4.49 4.40
C GLU A 92 3.73 -5.87 4.19
N GLU A 93 3.46 -6.85 5.07
CA GLU A 93 3.98 -8.21 4.92
C GLU A 93 3.51 -8.84 3.60
N THR A 94 2.23 -8.66 3.26
CA THR A 94 1.65 -9.15 2.00
C THR A 94 2.28 -8.47 0.78
N GLN A 95 2.48 -7.15 0.84
CA GLN A 95 3.13 -6.39 -0.23
C GLN A 95 4.59 -6.83 -0.42
N LEU A 96 5.32 -7.02 0.67
CA LEU A 96 6.70 -7.46 0.63
C LEU A 96 6.87 -8.84 0.00
N ASP A 97 5.99 -9.78 0.32
CA ASP A 97 6.00 -11.11 -0.28
C ASP A 97 5.68 -11.06 -1.78
N ARG A 98 4.69 -10.25 -2.16
CA ARG A 98 4.36 -9.94 -3.55
C ARG A 98 5.55 -9.36 -4.33
N TYR A 99 6.34 -8.48 -3.72
CA TYR A 99 7.55 -7.93 -4.35
C TYR A 99 8.67 -8.96 -4.48
N ARG A 100 8.86 -9.81 -3.47
CA ARG A 100 9.86 -10.90 -3.52
C ARG A 100 9.57 -11.90 -4.63
N GLU A 101 8.31 -12.29 -4.78
CA GLU A 101 7.87 -13.21 -5.86
C GLU A 101 8.15 -12.64 -7.26
N ARG A 102 8.17 -11.31 -7.41
CA ARG A 102 8.42 -10.62 -8.67
C ARG A 102 9.89 -10.57 -9.09
N VAL A 103 10.79 -10.57 -8.11
CA VAL A 103 12.24 -10.45 -8.32
C VAL A 103 12.94 -11.81 -8.35
N ALA A 104 12.31 -12.86 -7.81
CA ALA A 104 12.80 -14.24 -7.81
C ALA A 104 12.83 -14.86 -9.21
#